data_AF-A0A3C2AR75-F1
#
_entry.id   AF-A0A3C2AR75-F1
#
_cell.length_a   1.000
_cell.length_b   1.000
_cell.length_c   1.000
_cell.angle_alpha   90.00
_cell.angle_beta   90.00
_cell.angle_gamma   90.00
#
_symmetry.space_group_name_H-M   'P 1'
#
loop_
_entity.id
_entity.type
_entity.pdbx_description
1 polymer ?
#
loop_
_entity_poly.entity_id
_entity_poly.type
_entity_poly.pdbx_seq_one_letter_code
_entity_poly.pdbx_strand_id
1 'polypeptide(L)' 'NNAIVLIDFISQLSVRKRDEMRLEGKAKLPVPDLIDTIVRSGKTRLRPVLLTAITTVLGLIPLATGMNINFYTLFT' A
#
# COMPACT_ATOMS: atom_id res chain seq x y z
N ASN A 1 4.85 5.76 5.75
CA ASN A 1 3.38 5.79 5.62
C ASN A 1 2.84 4.58 4.83
N ASN A 2 3.31 4.31 3.60
CA ASN A 2 2.79 3.20 2.79
C ASN A 2 2.86 1.81 3.47
N ALA A 3 3.98 1.50 4.13
CA ALA A 3 4.17 0.22 4.81
C ALA A 3 3.29 0.04 6.05
N ILE A 4 3.13 1.07 6.90
CA ILE A 4 2.31 0.96 8.12
C ILE A 4 0.85 0.66 7.79
N VAL A 5 0.29 1.31 6.76
CA VAL A 5 -1.10 1.08 6.36
C VAL A 5 -1.25 -0.28 5.63
N LEU A 6 -0.18 -0.86 5.05
CA LEU A 6 -0.22 -2.24 4.54
C LEU A 6 -0.29 -3.24 5.70
N ILE A 7 0.56 -3.06 6.71
CA ILE A 7 0.58 -3.91 7.92
C ILE A 7 -0.77 -3.84 8.65
N ASP A 8 -1.33 -2.64 8.80
CA ASP A 8 -2.66 -2.47 9.41
C ASP A 8 -3.74 -3.23 8.63
N PHE A 9 -3.72 -3.16 7.30
CA PHE A 9 -4.67 -3.90 6.47
C PHE A 9 -4.48 -5.42 6.56
N ILE A 10 -3.24 -5.91 6.65
CA ILE A 10 -2.95 -7.34 6.93
C ILE A 10 -3.54 -7.73 8.29
N SER A 11 -3.35 -6.90 9.33
CA SER A 11 -3.88 -7.13 10.67
C SER A 11 -5.40 -7.23 10.67
N GLN A 12 -6.08 -6.27 10.03
CA GLN A 12 -7.54 -6.25 9.92
C GLN A 12 -8.09 -7.48 9.18
N LEU A 13 -7.49 -7.87 8.05
CA LEU A 13 -7.91 -9.07 7.33
C LEU A 13 -7.62 -10.35 8.12
N SER A 14 -6.52 -10.38 8.88
CA SER A 14 -6.16 -11.52 9.72
C SER A 14 -7.14 -11.70 10.88
N VAL A 15 -7.66 -10.61 11.45
CA VAL A 15 -8.73 -10.67 12.46
C VAL A 15 -10.02 -11.22 11.84
N ARG A 16 -10.44 -10.70 10.68
CA ARG A 16 -11.65 -11.20 10.00
C ARG A 16 -11.57 -12.69 9.66
N LYS A 17 -10.44 -13.13 9.09
CA LYS A 17 -10.25 -14.54 8.71
C LYS A 17 -10.17 -15.48 9.92
N ARG A 18 -9.67 -14.98 11.06
CA ARG A 18 -9.71 -15.70 12.33
C ARG A 18 -11.14 -15.91 12.83
N ASP A 19 -11.97 -14.86 12.78
CA ASP A 19 -13.36 -14.93 13.20
C ASP A 19 -14.17 -15.89 12.31
N GLU A 20 -13.93 -15.85 10.99
CA GLU A 20 -14.52 -16.80 10.02
C GLU A 20 -14.15 -18.26 10.32
N MET A 21 -12.91 -18.50 10.77
CA MET A 21 -12.41 -19.82 11.14
C MET A 21 -12.79 -20.27 12.56
N ARG A 22 -13.50 -19.42 13.34
CA ARG A 22 -13.84 -19.66 14.75
C ARG A 22 -12.62 -20.04 15.60
N LEU A 23 -11.46 -19.45 15.31
CA LEU A 23 -10.25 -19.70 16.09
C LEU A 23 -10.38 -19.08 17.48
N GLU A 24 -10.15 -19.86 18.53
CA GLU A 24 -10.29 -19.40 19.90
C GLU A 24 -9.18 -18.42 20.32
N GLY A 25 -9.56 -17.34 21.00
CA GLY A 25 -8.66 -16.39 21.65
C GLY A 25 -7.60 -15.78 20.70
N LYS A 26 -6.33 -15.85 21.11
CA LYS A 26 -5.18 -15.27 20.38
C LYS A 26 -4.50 -16.24 19.40
N ALA A 27 -5.15 -17.35 19.02
CA ALA A 27 -4.60 -18.34 18.09
C ALA A 27 -4.19 -17.72 16.74
N LYS A 28 -2.95 -17.92 16.30
CA LYS A 28 -2.48 -17.37 15.02
C LYS A 28 -3.15 -18.09 13.84
N LEU A 29 -3.30 -17.41 12.70
CA LEU A 29 -3.68 -18.06 11.46
C LEU A 29 -2.67 -19.16 11.11
N PRO A 30 -3.12 -20.30 10.55
CA PRO A 30 -2.24 -21.24 9.89
C PRO A 30 -1.37 -20.52 8.87
N VAL A 31 -0.10 -20.94 8.73
CA VAL A 31 0.86 -20.32 7.80
C VAL A 31 0.31 -20.18 6.36
N PRO A 32 -0.39 -21.18 5.79
CA PRO A 32 -0.97 -21.05 4.45
C PRO A 32 -2.00 -19.90 4.36
N ASP A 33 -2.87 -19.77 5.36
CA ASP A 33 -3.90 -18.75 5.40
C ASP A 33 -3.36 -17.35 5.67
N LEU A 34 -2.29 -17.27 6.47
CA LEU A 34 -1.56 -16.04 6.70
C LEU A 34 -0.93 -15.55 5.39
N ILE A 35 -0.29 -16.43 4.63
CA ILE A 35 0.30 -16.08 3.32
C ILE A 35 -0.79 -15.58 2.36
N ASP A 36 -1.92 -16.29 2.26
CA ASP A 36 -3.06 -15.84 1.43
C ASP A 36 -3.57 -14.46 1.84
N THR A 37 -3.68 -14.22 3.15
CA THR A 37 -4.10 -12.92 3.70
C THR A 37 -3.12 -11.80 3.35
N ILE A 38 -1.81 -12.07 3.44
CA ILE A 38 -0.75 -11.13 3.07
C ILE A 38 -0.82 -10.82 1.57
N VAL A 39 -0.95 -11.84 0.71
CA VAL A 39 -1.04 -11.67 -0.74
C VAL A 39 -2.27 -10.85 -1.12
N ARG A 40 -3.43 -11.14 -0.53
CA ARG A 40 -4.67 -10.39 -0.75
C ARG A 40 -4.53 -8.93 -0.32
N SER A 41 -3.96 -8.69 0.86
CA SER A 41 -3.69 -7.34 1.37
C SER A 41 -2.75 -6.56 0.44
N GLY A 42 -1.65 -7.20 0.01
CA GLY A 42 -0.68 -6.63 -0.91
C GLY A 42 -1.31 -6.23 -2.25
N LYS A 43 -2.11 -7.12 -2.86
CA LYS A 43 -2.82 -6.83 -4.12
C LYS A 43 -3.74 -5.62 -4.01
N THR A 44 -4.51 -5.50 -2.93
CA THR A 44 -5.43 -4.38 -2.72
C THR A 44 -4.69 -3.04 -2.56
N ARG A 45 -3.54 -3.07 -1.89
CA ARG A 45 -2.78 -1.85 -1.53
C ARG A 45 -1.74 -1.48 -2.59
N LEU A 46 -1.47 -2.36 -3.56
CA LEU A 46 -0.47 -2.15 -4.60
C LEU A 46 -0.73 -0.84 -5.39
N ARG A 47 -1.98 -0.58 -5.78
CA ARG A 47 -2.34 0.61 -6.57
C ARG A 47 -2.03 1.93 -5.83
N PRO A 48 -2.52 2.15 -4.59
CA PRO A 48 -2.14 3.33 -3.82
C PRO A 48 -0.63 3.48 -3.62
N VAL A 49 0.08 2.39 -3.30
CA VAL A 49 1.52 2.46 -3.01
C VAL A 49 2.32 2.84 -4.24
N LEU A 50 2.01 2.23 -5.39
CA LEU A 50 2.64 2.55 -6.66
C LEU A 50 2.32 3.97 -7.11
N LEU A 51 1.06 4.43 -6.97
CA LEU A 51 0.69 5.79 -7.33
C LEU A 51 1.49 6.81 -6.53
N THR A 52 1.58 6.65 -5.21
CA THR A 52 2.38 7.54 -4.36
C THR A 52 3.86 7.53 -4.76
N ALA A 53 4.43 6.36 -5.04
CA ALA A 53 5.83 6.27 -5.46
C ALA A 53 6.05 6.97 -6.81
N ILE A 54 5.18 6.72 -7.79
CA ILE A 54 5.25 7.31 -9.11
C ILE A 54 5.10 8.83 -9.03
N THR A 55 4.07 9.34 -8.36
CA THR A 55 3.84 10.79 -8.25
C THR A 55 4.94 11.48 -7.46
N THR A 56 5.54 10.83 -6.46
CA THR A 56 6.73 11.35 -5.75
C THR A 56 7.90 11.48 -6.71
N VAL A 57 8.21 10.44 -7.48
CA VAL A 57 9.30 10.48 -8.47
C VAL A 57 9.03 11.57 -9.50
N LEU A 58 7.84 11.60 -10.10
CA LEU A 58 7.47 12.61 -11.10
C LEU A 58 7.53 14.04 -10.55
N GLY A 59 7.08 14.27 -9.31
CA GLY A 59 7.17 15.58 -8.67
C GLY A 59 8.60 16.03 -8.36
N LEU A 60 9.52 15.08 -8.15
CA LEU A 60 10.93 15.36 -7.85
C LEU A 60 11.80 15.46 -9.11
N ILE A 61 11.41 14.88 -10.25
CA ILE A 61 12.17 14.95 -11.51
C ILE A 61 12.54 16.40 -11.89
N PRO A 62 11.62 17.38 -11.92
CA PRO A 62 11.94 18.75 -12.34
C PRO A 62 12.97 19.43 -11.44
N LEU A 63 12.88 19.18 -10.13
CA LEU A 63 13.83 19.71 -9.14
C LEU A 63 15.21 19.08 -9.34
N ALA A 64 15.28 17.76 -9.53
CA ALA A 64 16.53 17.04 -9.70
C ALA A 64 17.24 17.35 -11.03
N THR A 65 16.49 17.66 -12.09
CA THR A 65 17.05 18.01 -13.41
C THR A 65 17.30 19.52 -13.58
N GLY A 66 16.93 20.36 -12.61
CA GLY A 66 17.07 21.83 -12.72
C GLY A 66 16.14 22.48 -13.74
N MET A 67 15.03 21.81 -14.11
CA MET A 67 14.04 22.37 -15.04
C MET A 67 13.20 23.44 -14.32
N ASN A 68 13.29 24.68 -14.78
CA ASN A 68 12.43 25.78 -14.31
C ASN A 68 11.11 25.72 -15.10
N ILE A 69 10.08 25.09 -14.54
CA ILE A 69 8.78 24.96 -15.21
C ILE A 69 8.11 26.34 -15.23
N ASN A 70 8.06 26.97 -16.40
CA ASN A 70 7.33 28.22 -16.59
C ASN A 70 5.86 27.93 -16.94
N PHE A 71 4.99 27.99 -15.94
CA PHE A 71 3.56 27.70 -16.08
C PHE A 71 2.81 28.70 -16.96
N TYR A 72 3.36 29.91 -17.19
CA TYR A 72 2.74 30.93 -18.03
C TYR A 72 2.80 30.59 -19.53
N THR A 73 3.83 29.86 -19.97
CA THR A 73 3.96 29.40 -21.36
C THR A 73 3.27 28.05 -21.62
N LEU A 74 2.77 27.37 -20.59
CA LEU A 74 2.16 26.03 -20.74
C LEU A 74 0.66 26.08 -21.07
N PHE A 75 -0.01 27.20 -20.82
CA PHE A 75 -1.45 27.40 -21.05
C PHE A 75 -1.77 28.53 -22.04
N THR A 76 -0.75 29.02 -22.76
CA THR A 76 -0.92 29.92 -23.93
C THR A 76 -0.57 29.20 -25.20
#